data_AF-A0A822B3U6-F1
#
_entry.id   AF-A0A822B3U6-F1
#
_cell.length_a   1.000
_cell.length_b   1.000
_cell.length_c   1.000
_cell.angle_alpha   90.00
_cell.angle_beta   90.00
_cell.angle_gamma   90.00
#
_symmetry.space_group_name_H-M   'P 1'
#
loop_
_entity.id
_entity.type
_entity.pdbx_description
1 polymer ?
#
loop_
_entity_poly.entity_id
_entity_poly.type
_entity_poly.pdbx_seq_one_letter_code
_entity_poly.pdbx_strand_id
1 'polypeptide(L)' 'MSTTKYYRCADSRCTVTACTDLQGIILNMKGDHCHPPEPEEIQIRTFKQVVKARAI' A
#
# COMPACT_ATOMS: atom_id res chain seq x y z
N MET A 1 -12.89 -17.67 7.19
CA MET A 1 -12.90 -16.33 7.79
C MET A 1 -12.05 -15.43 6.92
N SER A 2 -12.65 -14.51 6.17
CA SER A 2 -11.89 -13.60 5.29
C SER A 2 -11.25 -12.51 6.15
N THR A 3 -9.99 -12.70 6.52
CA THR A 3 -9.22 -11.73 7.30
C THR A 3 -8.80 -10.58 6.38
N THR A 4 -9.52 -9.48 6.45
CA THR A 4 -9.23 -8.25 5.70
C THR A 4 -8.01 -7.54 6.27
N LYS A 5 -7.11 -7.03 5.42
CA LYS A 5 -6.03 -6.12 5.80
C LYS A 5 -6.43 -4.69 5.48
N TYR A 6 -6.17 -3.77 6.41
CA TYR A 6 -6.48 -2.36 6.26
C TYR A 6 -5.22 -1.54 6.03
N TYR A 7 -5.32 -0.55 5.14
CA TYR A 7 -4.24 0.30 4.70
C TYR A 7 -4.69 1.76 4.75
N ARG A 8 -3.72 2.65 5.00
CA ARG A 8 -3.87 4.09 4.88
C ARG A 8 -2.75 4.62 4.00
N CYS A 9 -3.03 5.67 3.23
CA CYS A 9 -2.00 6.38 2.50
C CYS A 9 -0.85 6.81 3.44
N ALA A 10 0.38 6.77 2.92
CA ALA A 10 1.56 7.15 3.67
C ALA A 10 1.70 8.68 3.84
N ASP A 11 1.12 9.48 2.94
CA ASP A 11 1.13 10.95 3.10
C ASP A 11 0.18 11.33 4.25
N SER A 12 0.75 12.02 5.25
CA SER A 12 0.02 12.55 6.40
C SER A 12 -1.14 13.49 6.05
N ARG A 13 -1.04 14.19 4.91
CA ARG A 13 -2.08 15.10 4.39
C ARG A 13 -3.15 14.36 3.59
N CYS A 14 -2.95 13.08 3.30
CA CYS A 14 -3.90 12.23 2.60
C CYS A 14 -4.77 11.42 3.58
N THR A 15 -6.05 11.32 3.27
CA THR A 15 -7.04 10.59 4.08
C THR A 15 -7.52 9.30 3.42
N VAL A 16 -6.95 8.93 2.27
CA VAL A 16 -7.34 7.71 1.56
C VAL A 16 -7.02 6.49 2.41
N THR A 17 -8.00 5.60 2.47
CA THR A 17 -7.88 4.28 3.11
C THR A 17 -8.28 3.20 2.12
N ALA A 18 -7.67 2.03 2.26
CA ALA A 18 -7.98 0.88 1.42
C ALA A 18 -8.02 -0.38 2.28
N CYS A 19 -8.69 -1.41 1.78
CA CYS A 19 -8.60 -2.73 2.37
C CYS A 19 -8.46 -3.80 1.30
N THR A 20 -7.71 -4.85 1.64
CA THR A 20 -7.49 -6.00 0.77
C THR A 20 -7.87 -7.29 1.47
N ASP A 21 -8.10 -8.35 0.70
CA ASP A 21 -8.11 -9.70 1.26
C ASP A 21 -6.66 -10.18 1.58
N LEU A 22 -6.54 -11.44 2.02
CA LEU A 22 -5.24 -12.05 2.31
C LEU A 22 -4.40 -12.32 1.05
N GLN A 23 -5.03 -12.40 -0.13
CA GLN A 23 -4.35 -12.60 -1.42
C GLN A 23 -3.88 -11.27 -2.03
N GLY A 24 -4.29 -10.13 -1.44
CA GLY A 24 -3.92 -8.79 -1.88
C GLY A 24 -4.91 -8.17 -2.87
N ILE A 25 -6.08 -8.77 -3.08
CA ILE A 25 -7.13 -8.19 -3.93
C ILE A 25 -7.75 -7.01 -3.18
N ILE A 26 -7.81 -5.84 -3.82
CA ILE A 26 -8.45 -4.64 -3.26
C ILE A 26 -9.95 -4.91 -3.15
N LEU A 27 -10.45 -4.92 -1.92
CA LEU A 27 -11.87 -5.10 -1.61
C LEU A 27 -12.61 -3.76 -1.62
N ASN A 28 -11.95 -2.71 -1.11
CA ASN A 28 -12.52 -1.37 -1.07
C ASN A 28 -11.43 -0.30 -0.96
N MET A 29 -11.72 0.89 -1.50
CA MET A 29 -10.92 2.09 -1.34
C MET A 29 -11.86 3.26 -1.04
N LYS A 30 -11.54 4.07 -0.03
CA LYS A 30 -12.35 5.21 0.39
C LYS A 30 -11.58 6.50 0.27
N GLY A 31 -12.17 7.45 -0.44
CA GLY A 31 -11.64 8.80 -0.69
C GLY A 31 -10.75 8.85 -1.93
N ASP A 32 -10.36 10.07 -2.29
CA ASP A 32 -9.50 10.36 -3.41
C ASP A 32 -8.15 10.92 -2.93
N HIS A 33 -7.08 10.57 -3.64
CA HIS A 33 -5.76 11.10 -3.33
C HIS A 33 -5.68 12.58 -3.72
N CYS A 34 -5.17 13.40 -2.82
CA CYS A 34 -4.94 14.83 -3.04
C CYS A 34 -3.55 15.13 -3.62
N HIS A 35 -2.77 14.11 -3.95
CA HIS A 35 -1.42 14.20 -4.46
C HIS A 35 -1.23 13.18 -5.59
N PRO A 36 -0.31 13.43 -6.54
CA PRO A 36 0.06 12.44 -7.53
C PRO A 36 0.75 11.24 -6.87
N PRO A 37 0.78 10.07 -7.54
CA PRO A 37 1.64 8.98 -7.10
C PRO A 37 3.11 9.39 -7.17
N GLU A 38 3.90 8.95 -6.19
CA GLU A 38 5.35 9.14 -6.13
C GLU A 38 6.07 7.86 -6.58
N PRO A 39 6.32 7.67 -7.90
CA PRO A 39 6.78 6.39 -8.44
C PRO A 39 8.17 5.99 -7.95
N GLU A 40 9.07 6.94 -7.72
CA GLU A 40 10.43 6.67 -7.25
C GLU A 40 10.44 6.10 -5.83
N GLU A 41 9.64 6.67 -4.93
CA GLU A 41 9.52 6.15 -3.56
C GLU A 41 8.94 4.73 -3.54
N ILE A 42 7.97 4.45 -4.42
CA ILE A 42 7.38 3.12 -4.58
C ILE A 42 8.44 2.13 -5.05
N GLN A 43 9.27 2.50 -6.04
CA GLN A 43 10.34 1.65 -6.54
C GLN A 43 11.39 1.36 -5.45
N ILE A 44 11.83 2.38 -4.70
CA ILE A 44 12.80 2.22 -3.61
C ILE A 44 12.24 1.29 -2.52
N ARG A 45 10.98 1.46 -2.13
CA ARG A 45 10.32 0.59 -1.15
C ARG A 45 10.21 -0.85 -1.64
N THR A 46 9.81 -1.03 -2.89
CA THR A 46 9.69 -2.35 -3.53
C THR A 46 11.05 -3.04 -3.59
N PHE A 47 12.08 -2.33 -4.04
CA PHE A 47 13.45 -2.83 -4.08
C PHE A 47 13.95 -3.26 -2.70
N LYS A 48 13.76 -2.42 -1.66
CA LYS A 48 14.11 -2.76 -0.28
C LYS A 48 13.42 -4.04 0.21
N GLN A 49 12.14 -4.23 -0.13
CA GLN A 49 11.41 -5.46 0.23
C GLN A 49 11.97 -6.69 -0.48
N VAL A 50 12.25 -6.59 -1.79
CA VAL A 50 12.83 -7.69 -2.58
C VAL A 50 14.23 -8.06 -2.07
N VAL A 51 15.09 -7.07 -1.83
CA VAL A 51 16.43 -7.30 -1.28
C VAL A 51 16.34 -7.96 0.10
N LYS A 52 15.46 -7.47 0.98
CA LYS A 52 15.25 -8.06 2.31
C LYS A 52 14.77 -9.50 2.22
N ALA A 53 13.87 -9.82 1.30
CA ALA A 53 13.36 -11.19 1.12
C ALA A 53 14.41 -12.17 0.57
N ARG A 54 15.42 -11.68 -0.16
CA ARG A 54 16.51 -12.48 -0.72
C ARG A 54 17.70 -12.66 0.22
N ALA A 55 17.80 -11.82 1.25
CA ALA A 55 18.88 -11.87 2.25
C ALA A 55 18.59 -12.85 3.41
N ILE A 56 17.49 -13.60 3.31
CA ILE A 56 17.04 -14.63 4.26
C ILE A 56 17.09 -15.97 3.50
#